data_AF-A0A197K264-F1
#
_entry.id   AF-A0A197K264-F1
#
_cell.length_a   1.000
_cell.length_b   1.000
_cell.length_c   1.000
_cell.angle_alpha   90.00
_cell.angle_beta   90.00
_cell.angle_gamma   90.00
#
_symmetry.space_group_name_H-M   'P 1'
#
loop_
_entity.id
_entity.type
_entity.pdbx_description
1 polymer ?
#
loop_
_entity_poly.entity_id
_entity_poly.type
_entity_poly.pdbx_seq_one_letter_code
_entity_poly.pdbx_strand_id
1 'polypeptide(L)'
;MSNFHQSFRQGPTGDLVHLEVFDEPETNQQVIYWDDITAVFPTARHIKNGPAIVSFARNKQRQWCEPRCIRHYPGDVLEVVDVGLSGGDLQSPATPEPTNLSTTTSSHPVMKPSHASSSCPSASAPSLAIASAKSFRQKSTAHHLNFESLAIDVTTTASTSSPVTTVVAATSSTSHRLLLHTQSMLRESSAQLVRYERTFYTALASSRRVQSLTVLFEWAPSMQDFRDLRDVVKSTNIIEVTIVKFVSGTPLSDVFNNGRRSDPLLQMMSGGNIQSFRFYGPDLGFLDRISTIPITLTVRKLQIGYEENWQKRIPRLVSILQASPVLSYLSLGAVDIDDCANRLLPALEKAKLPRAFEVILGSDEYSRVSFKVEAHTGRVRSIDVQYRNDYHTDFLYHQSVRHIHFVGRERLTSILDDLWQCLRNNTDLEGVKVRCSSDDFIDWLHTFHRVFTNYPQQTSRLILEDEKSTSSTSNIQDLSTTVIHLDRLSNKHLSAGYLGTVQDDWTFAVKMLVLAANTKPTDITILAQFLRPRPDRFSSPALELTIDGESDLTIVPPLIRLLEECQALQDTRIQLDLNYAGTIRFLTDISSQDAAQHLTQLF
;
A
#
# COMPACT_ATOMS: atom_id res chain seq x y z
N MET A 1 -37.43 -26.99 -32.77
CA MET A 1 -36.20 -26.87 -31.96
C MET A 1 -36.50 -27.53 -30.64
N SER A 2 -35.68 -28.47 -30.20
CA SER A 2 -35.86 -29.09 -28.88
C SER A 2 -35.28 -28.14 -27.86
N ASN A 3 -36.12 -27.55 -27.00
CA ASN A 3 -35.63 -26.63 -25.97
C ASN A 3 -34.85 -27.44 -24.92
N PHE A 4 -33.55 -27.20 -24.82
CA PHE A 4 -32.71 -27.81 -23.79
C PHE A 4 -32.91 -27.07 -22.47
N HIS A 5 -32.92 -27.79 -21.36
CA HIS A 5 -33.14 -27.23 -20.04
C HIS A 5 -32.07 -27.70 -19.06
N GLN A 6 -31.61 -26.79 -18.19
CA GLN A 6 -30.73 -27.08 -17.06
C GLN A 6 -31.54 -27.16 -15.77
N SER A 7 -31.31 -28.20 -14.97
CA SER A 7 -31.97 -28.38 -13.68
C SER A 7 -31.19 -27.66 -12.56
N PHE A 8 -31.92 -26.92 -11.72
CA PHE A 8 -31.43 -26.23 -10.52
C PHE A 8 -32.25 -26.64 -9.30
N ARG A 9 -31.67 -26.54 -8.10
CA ARG A 9 -32.39 -26.66 -6.82
C ARG A 9 -31.79 -25.76 -5.74
N GLN A 10 -32.61 -25.37 -4.77
CA GLN A 10 -32.17 -24.61 -3.60
C GLN A 10 -31.84 -25.55 -2.44
N GLY A 11 -30.55 -25.73 -2.14
CA GLY A 11 -30.12 -26.69 -1.10
C GLY A 11 -30.32 -28.17 -1.48
N PRO A 12 -30.07 -29.11 -0.55
CA PRO A 12 -30.12 -30.55 -0.83
C PRO A 12 -31.54 -31.11 -1.02
N THR A 13 -32.56 -30.43 -0.49
CA THR A 13 -33.97 -30.88 -0.50
C THR A 13 -34.90 -29.93 -1.26
N GLY A 14 -34.37 -28.90 -1.92
CA GLY A 14 -35.20 -27.96 -2.67
C GLY A 14 -35.80 -28.59 -3.92
N ASP A 15 -36.94 -28.03 -4.36
CA ASP A 15 -37.61 -28.43 -5.59
C ASP A 15 -36.71 -28.18 -6.81
N LEU A 16 -36.85 -29.04 -7.83
CA LEU A 16 -36.14 -28.90 -9.09
C LEU A 16 -36.83 -27.85 -9.96
N VAL A 17 -36.06 -26.85 -10.41
CA VAL A 17 -36.49 -25.87 -11.40
C VAL A 17 -35.67 -26.04 -12.66
N HIS A 18 -36.34 -26.04 -13.81
CA HIS A 18 -35.70 -26.18 -15.12
C HIS A 18 -35.64 -24.82 -15.81
N LEU A 19 -34.43 -24.33 -16.09
CA LEU A 19 -34.21 -23.09 -16.83
C LEU A 19 -33.81 -23.40 -18.28
N GLU A 20 -34.22 -22.55 -19.21
CA GLU A 20 -33.90 -22.68 -20.62
C GLU A 20 -32.40 -22.46 -20.88
N VAL A 21 -31.86 -23.21 -21.84
CA VAL A 21 -30.45 -23.14 -22.25
C VAL A 21 -30.37 -22.43 -23.60
N PHE A 22 -29.49 -21.43 -23.68
CA PHE A 22 -29.27 -20.62 -24.88
C PHE A 22 -27.92 -20.94 -25.52
N ASP A 23 -27.83 -20.84 -26.84
CA ASP A 23 -26.56 -20.90 -27.56
C ASP A 23 -25.94 -19.50 -27.64
N GLU A 24 -24.78 -19.32 -27.01
CA GLU A 24 -24.03 -18.05 -27.02
C GLU A 24 -23.31 -17.86 -28.37
N PRO A 25 -23.69 -16.85 -29.19
CA PRO A 25 -23.25 -16.73 -30.58
C PRO A 25 -21.72 -16.56 -30.76
N GLU A 26 -21.03 -15.94 -29.81
CA GLU A 26 -19.58 -15.72 -29.95
C GLU A 26 -18.74 -16.97 -29.67
N THR A 27 -19.23 -17.81 -28.77
CA THR A 27 -18.48 -18.98 -28.26
C THR A 27 -19.03 -20.31 -28.75
N ASN A 28 -20.24 -20.32 -29.34
CA ASN A 28 -21.02 -21.52 -29.64
C ASN A 28 -21.12 -22.46 -28.42
N GLN A 29 -21.21 -21.88 -27.21
CA GLN A 29 -21.40 -22.64 -25.98
C GLN A 29 -22.85 -22.53 -25.53
N GLN A 30 -23.38 -23.64 -25.03
CA GLN A 30 -24.66 -23.66 -24.34
C GLN A 30 -24.51 -23.02 -22.96
N VAL A 31 -25.29 -21.99 -22.67
CA VAL A 31 -25.21 -21.18 -21.45
C VAL A 31 -26.59 -20.96 -20.82
N ILE A 32 -26.59 -20.65 -19.53
CA ILE A 32 -27.75 -20.14 -18.79
C ILE A 32 -27.38 -18.74 -18.29
N TYR A 33 -28.25 -17.76 -18.53
CA TYR A 33 -28.01 -16.39 -18.07
C TYR A 33 -28.21 -16.26 -16.56
N TRP A 34 -27.37 -15.45 -15.94
CA TRP A 34 -27.43 -15.19 -14.50
C TRP A 34 -28.73 -14.52 -14.10
N ASP A 35 -29.24 -13.63 -14.94
CA ASP A 35 -30.48 -12.90 -14.67
C ASP A 35 -31.67 -13.87 -14.57
N ASP A 36 -31.75 -14.88 -15.44
CA ASP A 36 -32.79 -15.93 -15.38
C ASP A 36 -32.68 -16.77 -14.10
N ILE A 37 -31.45 -17.08 -13.67
CA ILE A 37 -31.21 -17.77 -12.39
C ILE A 37 -31.69 -16.91 -11.23
N THR A 38 -31.36 -15.62 -11.20
CA THR A 38 -31.77 -14.71 -10.12
C THR A 38 -33.25 -14.35 -10.15
N ALA A 39 -33.92 -14.41 -11.31
CA ALA A 39 -35.36 -14.23 -11.41
C ALA A 39 -36.12 -15.35 -10.67
N VAL A 40 -35.59 -16.58 -10.73
CA VAL A 40 -36.15 -17.75 -10.02
C VAL A 40 -35.62 -17.87 -8.59
N PHE A 41 -34.37 -17.52 -8.35
CA PHE A 41 -33.71 -17.57 -7.06
C PHE A 41 -33.15 -16.19 -6.68
N PRO A 42 -33.99 -15.26 -6.18
CA PRO A 42 -33.59 -13.86 -5.95
C PRO A 42 -32.43 -13.66 -4.99
N THR A 43 -32.17 -14.64 -4.12
CA THR A 43 -31.09 -14.61 -3.12
C THR A 43 -29.80 -15.30 -3.58
N ALA A 44 -29.77 -15.81 -4.81
CA ALA A 44 -28.65 -16.59 -5.33
C ALA A 44 -27.36 -15.77 -5.35
N ARG A 45 -26.30 -16.29 -4.70
CA ARG A 45 -24.96 -15.67 -4.75
C ARG A 45 -23.94 -16.48 -5.54
N HIS A 46 -24.05 -17.79 -5.50
CA HIS A 46 -23.20 -18.70 -6.26
C HIS A 46 -23.91 -20.03 -6.51
N ILE A 47 -23.44 -20.73 -7.53
CA ILE A 47 -23.98 -22.02 -7.97
C ILE A 47 -22.93 -23.09 -7.73
N LYS A 48 -23.35 -24.28 -7.30
CA LYS A 48 -22.50 -25.44 -7.13
C LYS A 48 -22.91 -26.57 -8.07
N ASN A 49 -21.92 -27.31 -8.55
CA ASN A 49 -22.09 -28.63 -9.15
C ASN A 49 -21.39 -29.63 -8.21
N GLY A 50 -22.17 -30.28 -7.34
CA GLY A 50 -21.64 -31.10 -6.25
C GLY A 50 -20.73 -30.29 -5.30
N PRO A 51 -19.46 -30.71 -5.07
CA PRO A 51 -18.55 -29.99 -4.19
C PRO A 51 -17.93 -28.74 -4.82
N ALA A 52 -18.04 -28.54 -6.14
CA ALA A 52 -17.38 -27.45 -6.87
C ALA A 52 -18.30 -26.24 -7.06
N ILE A 53 -17.76 -25.04 -6.93
CA ILE A 53 -18.46 -23.79 -7.31
C ILE A 53 -18.35 -23.61 -8.82
N VAL A 54 -19.47 -23.39 -9.49
CA VAL A 54 -19.55 -23.11 -10.92
C VAL A 54 -19.14 -21.66 -11.15
N SER A 55 -18.08 -21.46 -11.93
CA SER A 55 -17.62 -20.13 -12.35
C SER A 55 -18.44 -19.59 -13.52
N PHE A 56 -18.60 -18.27 -13.61
CA PHE A 56 -19.15 -17.63 -14.81
C PHE A 56 -18.33 -17.96 -16.06
N ALA A 57 -19.00 -18.04 -17.20
CA ALA A 57 -18.37 -18.26 -18.48
C ALA A 57 -17.45 -17.07 -18.83
N ARG A 58 -16.37 -17.37 -19.54
CA ARG A 58 -15.43 -16.38 -20.08
C ARG A 58 -15.29 -16.57 -21.57
N ASN A 59 -15.20 -15.45 -22.28
CA ASN A 59 -14.97 -15.45 -23.72
C ASN A 59 -13.52 -15.87 -24.06
N LYS A 60 -13.20 -15.91 -25.35
CA LYS A 60 -11.86 -16.31 -25.85
C LYS A 60 -10.74 -15.39 -25.32
N GLN A 61 -11.07 -14.16 -24.97
CA GLN A 61 -10.16 -13.14 -24.42
C GLN A 61 -10.03 -13.23 -22.88
N ARG A 62 -10.62 -14.25 -22.24
CA ARG A 62 -10.64 -14.44 -20.77
C ARG A 62 -11.37 -13.35 -19.99
N GLN A 63 -12.18 -12.54 -20.67
CA GLN A 63 -13.11 -11.61 -20.03
C GLN A 63 -14.42 -12.33 -19.71
N TRP A 64 -15.17 -11.84 -18.73
CA TRP A 64 -16.49 -12.37 -18.42
C TRP A 64 -17.43 -12.11 -19.61
N CYS A 65 -18.27 -13.10 -19.95
CA CYS A 65 -19.32 -12.88 -20.94
C CYS A 65 -20.35 -11.88 -20.38
N GLU A 66 -20.83 -10.96 -21.24
CA GLU A 66 -21.93 -10.03 -20.93
C GLU A 66 -23.09 -10.26 -21.91
N PRO A 67 -24.32 -10.56 -21.43
CA PRO A 67 -24.71 -10.66 -20.02
C PRO A 67 -24.06 -11.86 -19.30
N ARG A 68 -23.94 -11.76 -17.97
CA ARG A 68 -23.27 -12.80 -17.16
C ARG A 68 -24.00 -14.13 -17.34
N CYS A 69 -23.26 -15.19 -17.63
CA CYS A 69 -23.82 -16.51 -17.84
C CYS A 69 -22.92 -17.62 -17.26
N ILE A 70 -23.49 -18.79 -17.03
CA ILE A 70 -22.75 -20.01 -16.67
C ILE A 70 -22.91 -21.05 -17.79
N ARG A 71 -21.95 -21.98 -17.90
CA ARG A 71 -22.05 -23.08 -18.87
C ARG A 71 -23.17 -24.04 -18.50
N HIS A 72 -23.78 -24.65 -19.52
CA HIS A 72 -24.71 -25.76 -19.37
C HIS A 72 -23.98 -27.05 -18.96
N TYR A 73 -24.55 -27.78 -18.00
CA TYR A 73 -24.07 -29.07 -17.47
C TYR A 73 -25.16 -30.15 -17.68
N PRO A 74 -25.20 -30.78 -18.87
CA PRO A 74 -26.27 -31.71 -19.23
C PRO A 74 -26.37 -32.89 -18.26
N GLY A 75 -27.55 -33.11 -17.69
CA GLY A 75 -27.82 -34.23 -16.78
C GLY A 75 -27.44 -33.98 -15.31
N ASP A 76 -26.72 -32.90 -15.01
CA ASP A 76 -26.41 -32.51 -13.64
C ASP A 76 -27.54 -31.64 -13.05
N VAL A 77 -27.70 -31.69 -11.72
CA VAL A 77 -28.55 -30.75 -10.97
C VAL A 77 -27.63 -29.77 -10.26
N LEU A 78 -27.75 -28.49 -10.60
CA LEU A 78 -26.96 -27.44 -10.00
C LEU A 78 -27.62 -26.92 -8.71
N GLU A 79 -26.85 -26.79 -7.64
CA GLU A 79 -27.33 -26.30 -6.35
C GLU A 79 -27.11 -24.79 -6.24
N VAL A 80 -28.19 -24.06 -5.99
CA VAL A 80 -28.18 -22.63 -5.70
C VAL A 80 -27.91 -22.43 -4.22
N VAL A 81 -26.84 -21.71 -3.90
CA VAL A 81 -26.48 -21.41 -2.52
C VAL A 81 -26.90 -20.00 -2.17
N ASP A 82 -27.89 -19.92 -1.28
CA ASP A 82 -28.30 -18.67 -0.68
C ASP A 82 -27.55 -18.39 0.60
N VAL A 83 -27.26 -17.11 0.83
CA VAL A 83 -26.88 -16.63 2.15
C VAL A 83 -28.19 -16.37 2.87
N GLY A 84 -28.68 -17.39 3.59
CA GLY A 84 -29.98 -17.33 4.23
C GLY A 84 -30.20 -16.00 4.97
N LEU A 85 -31.30 -15.32 4.62
CA LEU A 85 -31.92 -14.36 5.51
C LEU A 85 -32.50 -15.17 6.69
N SER A 86 -31.64 -15.56 7.64
CA SER A 86 -32.13 -15.94 8.97
C SER A 86 -32.64 -14.67 9.64
N GLY A 87 -33.84 -14.27 9.25
CA GLY A 87 -34.69 -13.37 10.01
C GLY A 87 -35.17 -14.12 11.25
N GLY A 88 -34.59 -13.79 12.38
CA GLY A 88 -35.07 -14.10 13.72
C GLY A 88 -34.77 -12.92 14.62
N ASP A 89 -35.76 -12.05 14.80
CA ASP A 89 -35.77 -11.04 15.85
C ASP A 89 -35.90 -11.70 17.24
N LEU A 90 -35.16 -11.14 18.21
CA LEU A 90 -35.44 -11.09 19.65
C LEU A 90 -35.95 -12.37 20.37
N GLN A 91 -35.02 -13.18 20.90
CA GLN A 91 -34.96 -13.52 22.34
C GLN A 91 -33.71 -14.37 22.64
N SER A 92 -32.95 -13.95 23.65
CA SER A 92 -31.82 -14.72 24.21
C SER A 92 -32.33 -15.97 24.94
N PRO A 93 -31.86 -17.17 24.59
CA PRO A 93 -31.84 -18.29 25.52
C PRO A 93 -30.49 -18.29 26.24
N ALA A 94 -30.53 -18.06 27.57
CA ALA A 94 -29.39 -18.27 28.44
C ALA A 94 -28.87 -19.71 28.27
N THR A 95 -27.56 -19.85 28.04
CA THR A 95 -26.88 -21.15 28.01
C THR A 95 -26.48 -21.53 29.45
N PRO A 96 -26.67 -22.78 29.88
CA PRO A 96 -26.40 -23.21 31.24
C PRO A 96 -24.90 -23.34 31.54
N GLU A 97 -24.52 -22.95 32.76
CA GLU A 97 -23.18 -23.05 33.34
C GLU A 97 -22.65 -24.50 33.37
N PRO A 98 -21.40 -24.76 32.94
CA PRO A 98 -20.79 -26.06 33.14
C PRO A 98 -20.29 -26.19 34.58
N THR A 99 -20.80 -27.21 35.25
CA THR A 99 -20.39 -27.68 36.58
C THR A 99 -18.91 -28.07 36.59
N ASN A 100 -18.13 -27.39 37.43
CA ASN A 100 -16.73 -27.70 37.71
C ASN A 100 -16.61 -29.03 38.46
N LEU A 101 -15.94 -30.02 37.85
CA LEU A 101 -15.42 -31.20 38.54
C LEU A 101 -13.95 -30.97 38.86
N SER A 102 -13.65 -30.95 40.15
CA SER A 102 -12.30 -30.85 40.73
C SER A 102 -11.49 -32.12 40.47
N THR A 103 -10.28 -31.97 39.95
CA THR A 103 -9.30 -33.06 39.86
C THR A 103 -8.01 -32.66 40.57
N THR A 104 -7.90 -33.20 41.79
CA THR A 104 -6.70 -33.60 42.54
C THR A 104 -5.31 -33.11 42.08
N THR A 105 -4.74 -32.32 42.98
CA THR A 105 -3.32 -32.06 43.22
C THR A 105 -2.48 -33.35 43.30
N SER A 106 -1.42 -33.43 42.47
CA SER A 106 -0.33 -34.39 42.60
C SER A 106 1.00 -33.65 42.58
N SER A 107 1.68 -33.68 43.73
CA SER A 107 2.98 -33.07 44.01
C SER A 107 4.16 -33.98 43.61
N HIS A 108 5.31 -33.33 43.37
CA HIS A 108 6.72 -33.81 43.38
C HIS A 108 7.45 -33.79 42.02
N PRO A 109 8.80 -33.71 42.02
CA PRO A 109 9.66 -32.87 42.86
C PRO A 109 10.75 -32.11 42.06
N VAL A 110 11.34 -31.13 42.75
CA VAL A 110 12.51 -30.33 42.37
C VAL A 110 13.74 -31.20 42.11
N MET A 111 14.35 -31.08 40.92
CA MET A 111 15.72 -31.56 40.66
C MET A 111 16.66 -30.40 40.31
N LYS A 112 17.77 -30.39 41.06
CA LYS A 112 18.97 -29.54 40.94
C LYS A 112 19.68 -29.75 39.58
N PRO A 113 20.23 -28.70 38.94
CA PRO A 113 21.11 -28.89 37.80
C PRO A 113 22.56 -29.09 38.27
N SER A 114 23.17 -30.18 37.81
CA SER A 114 24.59 -30.48 38.01
C SER A 114 25.37 -30.09 36.76
N HIS A 115 26.44 -29.34 36.95
CA HIS A 115 27.42 -28.99 35.92
C HIS A 115 28.08 -30.25 35.34
N ALA A 116 28.13 -30.33 34.00
CA ALA A 116 29.07 -31.19 33.28
C ALA A 116 29.63 -30.42 32.09
N SER A 117 30.90 -30.04 32.25
CA SER A 117 31.80 -29.52 31.22
C SER A 117 32.04 -30.58 30.14
N SER A 118 31.67 -30.28 28.88
CA SER A 118 32.08 -31.06 27.72
C SER A 118 33.07 -30.26 26.86
N SER A 119 34.28 -30.78 26.79
CA SER A 119 35.39 -30.37 25.94
C SER A 119 35.05 -30.41 24.44
N CYS A 120 35.36 -29.34 23.73
CA CYS A 120 35.18 -29.17 22.29
C CYS A 120 36.51 -29.45 21.55
N PRO A 121 36.58 -30.36 20.56
CA PRO A 121 37.75 -30.48 19.71
C PRO A 121 37.67 -29.48 18.55
N SER A 122 38.67 -28.61 18.50
CA SER A 122 38.90 -27.62 17.45
C SER A 122 39.35 -28.33 16.16
N ALA A 123 38.53 -28.31 15.12
CA ALA A 123 38.90 -28.76 13.78
C ALA A 123 39.10 -27.53 12.88
N SER A 124 40.33 -27.42 12.39
CA SER A 124 40.83 -26.43 11.43
C SER A 124 40.05 -26.48 10.10
N ALA A 125 39.46 -25.35 9.72
CA ALA A 125 38.83 -25.16 8.42
C ALA A 125 39.84 -24.64 7.37
N PRO A 126 39.82 -25.13 6.12
CA PRO A 126 40.59 -24.54 5.04
C PRO A 126 39.88 -23.31 4.47
N SER A 127 40.66 -22.25 4.27
CA SER A 127 40.27 -21.01 3.60
C SER A 127 39.98 -21.27 2.12
N LEU A 128 38.71 -21.16 1.70
CA LEU A 128 38.32 -21.08 0.29
C LEU A 128 37.83 -19.68 -0.03
N ALA A 129 38.43 -19.12 -1.09
CA ALA A 129 38.22 -17.77 -1.58
C ALA A 129 36.77 -17.53 -2.02
N ILE A 130 36.22 -16.39 -1.61
CA ILE A 130 34.88 -15.93 -1.94
C ILE A 130 34.91 -15.35 -3.36
N ALA A 131 34.23 -16.02 -4.29
CA ALA A 131 33.86 -15.43 -5.56
C ALA A 131 32.62 -14.54 -5.39
N SER A 132 32.72 -13.30 -5.89
CA SER A 132 31.66 -12.30 -5.90
C SER A 132 30.44 -12.76 -6.70
N ALA A 133 29.26 -12.77 -6.07
CA ALA A 133 28.00 -13.11 -6.73
C ALA A 133 27.56 -11.95 -7.63
N LYS A 134 27.76 -12.09 -8.94
CA LYS A 134 27.11 -11.24 -9.95
C LYS A 134 25.62 -11.58 -10.00
N SER A 135 24.79 -10.55 -9.84
CA SER A 135 23.35 -10.54 -10.14
C SER A 135 23.08 -11.21 -11.51
N PHE A 136 22.50 -12.40 -11.48
CA PHE A 136 22.11 -13.15 -12.69
C PHE A 136 20.66 -12.81 -13.03
N ARG A 137 20.46 -11.81 -13.89
CA ARG A 137 19.16 -11.48 -14.47
C ARG A 137 19.02 -12.22 -15.81
N GLN A 138 18.64 -13.49 -15.76
CA GLN A 138 18.39 -14.26 -16.97
C GLN A 138 17.00 -13.90 -17.51
N LYS A 139 16.95 -13.01 -18.52
CA LYS A 139 15.78 -12.82 -19.37
C LYS A 139 15.59 -14.09 -20.18
N SER A 140 14.62 -14.91 -19.79
CA SER A 140 14.16 -16.04 -20.61
C SER A 140 13.38 -15.51 -21.81
N THR A 141 13.97 -15.60 -23.01
CA THR A 141 13.26 -15.44 -24.28
C THR A 141 12.38 -16.66 -24.50
N ALA A 142 11.06 -16.48 -24.35
CA ALA A 142 10.07 -17.47 -24.72
C ALA A 142 10.09 -17.69 -26.23
N HIS A 143 10.53 -18.87 -26.67
CA HIS A 143 10.29 -19.33 -28.04
C HIS A 143 8.80 -19.63 -28.20
N HIS A 144 8.17 -18.87 -29.10
CA HIS A 144 6.82 -19.10 -29.62
C HIS A 144 6.78 -20.48 -30.30
N LEU A 145 6.17 -21.48 -29.65
CA LEU A 145 5.77 -22.70 -30.35
C LEU A 145 4.43 -22.43 -31.04
N ASN A 146 4.50 -22.38 -32.37
CA ASN A 146 3.38 -22.24 -33.26
C ASN A 146 2.66 -23.60 -33.35
N PHE A 147 1.45 -23.70 -32.80
CA PHE A 147 0.56 -24.83 -33.04
C PHE A 147 -0.41 -24.44 -34.16
N GLU A 148 -0.06 -24.79 -35.39
CA GLU A 148 -1.00 -24.77 -36.51
C GLU A 148 -2.09 -25.82 -36.30
N SER A 149 -3.31 -25.34 -36.50
CA SER A 149 -4.59 -26.02 -36.32
C SER A 149 -4.80 -27.09 -37.39
N LEU A 150 -4.89 -28.37 -36.99
CA LEU A 150 -5.51 -29.41 -37.81
C LEU A 150 -7.04 -29.26 -37.72
N ALA A 151 -7.61 -28.54 -38.69
CA ALA A 151 -9.04 -28.56 -38.94
C ALA A 151 -9.42 -29.90 -39.58
N ILE A 152 -10.27 -30.68 -38.91
CA ILE A 152 -10.97 -31.81 -39.50
C ILE A 152 -12.31 -31.27 -39.97
N ASP A 153 -12.44 -31.06 -41.29
CA ASP A 153 -13.72 -30.80 -41.94
C ASP A 153 -14.58 -32.06 -41.86
N VAL A 154 -15.74 -31.95 -41.21
CA VAL A 154 -16.80 -32.95 -41.24
C VAL A 154 -17.95 -32.38 -42.06
N THR A 155 -17.98 -32.77 -43.34
CA THR A 155 -19.08 -32.48 -44.26
C THR A 155 -20.24 -33.43 -43.97
N THR A 156 -21.35 -32.89 -43.49
CA THR A 156 -22.59 -33.62 -43.24
C THR A 156 -23.35 -33.86 -44.54
N THR A 157 -23.49 -35.12 -44.97
CA THR A 157 -24.51 -35.53 -45.95
C THR A 157 -25.44 -36.57 -45.32
N ALA A 158 -26.74 -36.36 -45.54
CA ALA A 158 -27.84 -37.15 -45.00
C ALA A 158 -27.94 -38.54 -45.67
N SER A 159 -28.27 -39.58 -44.89
CA SER A 159 -29.49 -40.39 -45.07
C SER A 159 -29.40 -41.79 -44.45
N THR A 160 -30.57 -42.22 -43.97
CA THR A 160 -31.11 -43.58 -43.84
C THR A 160 -30.63 -44.50 -42.71
N SER A 161 -31.65 -44.89 -41.95
CA SER A 161 -31.75 -45.77 -40.79
C SER A 161 -31.30 -47.21 -41.03
N SER A 162 -30.50 -47.75 -40.11
CA SER A 162 -30.31 -49.18 -39.82
C SER A 162 -29.62 -49.36 -38.45
N PRO A 163 -29.71 -50.55 -37.80
CA PRO A 163 -29.69 -50.68 -36.35
C PRO A 163 -28.30 -50.47 -35.73
N VAL A 164 -28.27 -49.76 -34.60
CA VAL A 164 -27.07 -49.41 -33.84
C VAL A 164 -26.53 -50.64 -33.11
N THR A 165 -25.47 -51.24 -33.66
CA THR A 165 -24.54 -52.09 -32.93
C THR A 165 -23.61 -51.19 -32.13
N THR A 166 -23.64 -51.31 -30.80
CA THR A 166 -22.75 -50.59 -29.89
C THR A 166 -21.31 -51.11 -30.05
N VAL A 167 -20.55 -50.52 -30.97
CA VAL A 167 -19.11 -50.76 -31.07
C VAL A 167 -18.44 -49.90 -30.00
N VAL A 168 -17.96 -50.55 -28.94
CA VAL A 168 -17.03 -49.97 -27.98
C VAL A 168 -15.75 -49.64 -28.74
N ALA A 169 -15.63 -48.40 -29.21
CA ALA A 169 -14.43 -47.90 -29.84
C ALA A 169 -13.30 -47.92 -28.80
N ALA A 170 -12.37 -48.86 -28.96
CA ALA A 170 -11.16 -48.93 -28.15
C ALA A 170 -10.45 -47.57 -28.22
N THR A 171 -10.36 -46.88 -27.08
CA THR A 171 -9.60 -45.63 -26.95
C THR A 171 -8.20 -45.87 -27.53
N SER A 172 -7.82 -45.11 -28.56
CA SER A 172 -6.56 -45.35 -29.27
C SER A 172 -5.39 -45.36 -28.27
N SER A 173 -4.54 -46.37 -28.36
CA SER A 173 -3.39 -46.54 -27.44
C SER A 173 -2.47 -45.30 -27.38
N THR A 174 -2.51 -44.49 -28.45
CA THR A 174 -1.76 -43.25 -28.61
C THR A 174 -2.24 -42.16 -27.65
N SER A 175 -3.55 -41.98 -27.47
CA SER A 175 -4.12 -40.98 -26.55
C SER A 175 -3.76 -41.29 -25.10
N HIS A 176 -3.80 -42.58 -24.72
CA HIS A 176 -3.40 -43.02 -23.39
C HIS A 176 -1.89 -42.81 -23.14
N ARG A 177 -1.04 -43.10 -24.15
CA ARG A 177 0.41 -42.83 -24.06
C ARG A 177 0.71 -41.33 -23.92
N LEU A 178 0.01 -40.46 -24.64
CA LEU A 178 0.19 -39.01 -24.54
C LEU A 178 -0.24 -38.47 -23.17
N LEU A 179 -1.36 -38.97 -22.62
CA LEU A 179 -1.82 -38.63 -21.27
C LEU A 179 -0.78 -39.05 -20.22
N LEU A 180 -0.29 -40.29 -20.29
CA LEU A 180 0.73 -40.79 -19.36
C LEU A 180 2.05 -40.01 -19.48
N HIS A 181 2.47 -39.66 -20.70
CA HIS A 181 3.67 -38.86 -20.92
C HIS A 181 3.52 -37.45 -20.32
N THR A 182 2.37 -36.81 -20.53
CA THR A 182 2.07 -35.48 -19.96
C THR A 182 2.03 -35.53 -18.43
N GLN A 183 1.40 -36.56 -17.85
CA GLN A 183 1.40 -36.77 -16.40
C GLN A 183 2.82 -37.00 -15.85
N SER A 184 3.67 -37.73 -16.58
CA SER A 184 5.07 -37.94 -16.20
C SER A 184 5.86 -36.64 -16.21
N MET A 185 5.75 -35.84 -17.26
CA MET A 185 6.42 -34.53 -17.34
C MET A 185 5.96 -33.58 -16.24
N LEU A 186 4.67 -33.56 -15.92
CA LEU A 186 4.13 -32.74 -14.82
C LEU A 186 4.67 -33.22 -13.46
N ARG A 187 4.77 -34.53 -13.25
CA ARG A 187 5.36 -35.09 -12.02
C ARG A 187 6.84 -34.77 -11.88
N GLU A 188 7.61 -34.86 -12.97
CA GLU A 188 9.04 -34.55 -12.95
C GLU A 188 9.31 -33.07 -12.71
N SER A 189 8.55 -32.19 -13.38
CA SER A 189 8.61 -30.74 -13.15
C SER A 189 8.26 -30.38 -11.70
N SER A 190 7.20 -30.99 -11.15
CA SER A 190 6.84 -30.83 -9.73
C SER A 190 7.94 -31.30 -8.78
N ALA A 191 8.56 -32.46 -9.04
CA ALA A 191 9.65 -32.97 -8.24
C ALA A 191 10.90 -32.07 -8.30
N GLN A 192 11.19 -31.49 -9.45
CA GLN A 192 12.30 -30.55 -9.62
C GLN A 192 12.07 -29.26 -8.82
N LEU A 193 10.84 -28.75 -8.82
CA LEU A 193 10.46 -27.56 -8.04
C LEU A 193 10.61 -27.79 -6.53
N VAL A 194 10.18 -28.95 -6.03
CA VAL A 194 10.38 -29.35 -4.62
C VAL A 194 11.87 -29.47 -4.26
N ARG A 195 12.73 -29.93 -5.18
CA ARG A 195 14.18 -29.98 -4.96
C ARG A 195 14.79 -28.58 -4.86
N TYR A 196 14.38 -27.65 -5.73
CA TYR A 196 14.84 -26.27 -5.66
C TYR A 196 14.42 -25.58 -4.36
N GLU A 197 13.17 -25.79 -3.93
CA GLU A 197 12.65 -25.25 -2.68
C GLU A 197 13.45 -25.75 -1.46
N ARG A 198 13.71 -27.06 -1.37
CA ARG A 198 14.55 -27.62 -0.29
C ARG A 198 15.98 -27.08 -0.31
N THR A 199 16.54 -26.89 -1.51
CA THR A 199 17.89 -26.33 -1.66
C THR A 199 17.93 -24.88 -1.18
N PHE A 200 16.91 -24.09 -1.50
CA PHE A 200 16.76 -22.72 -1.01
C PHE A 200 16.69 -22.67 0.52
N TYR A 201 15.83 -23.46 1.14
CA TYR A 201 15.69 -23.50 2.61
C TYR A 201 16.98 -23.97 3.31
N THR A 202 17.67 -24.96 2.75
CA THR A 202 18.96 -25.44 3.27
C THR A 202 20.04 -24.36 3.17
N ALA A 203 20.13 -23.68 2.02
CA ALA A 203 21.07 -22.58 1.81
C ALA A 203 20.78 -21.43 2.79
N LEU A 204 19.51 -21.06 2.97
CA LEU A 204 19.10 -20.02 3.90
C LEU A 204 19.42 -20.41 5.36
N ALA A 205 19.15 -21.65 5.78
CA ALA A 205 19.49 -22.16 7.11
C ALA A 205 21.01 -22.12 7.39
N SER A 206 21.84 -22.35 6.36
CA SER A 206 23.30 -22.24 6.49
C SER A 206 23.81 -20.79 6.52
N SER A 207 22.98 -19.81 6.12
CA SER A 207 23.38 -18.41 6.01
C SER A 207 23.25 -17.66 7.34
N ARG A 208 24.38 -17.55 8.06
CA ARG A 208 24.41 -16.89 9.38
C ARG A 208 24.35 -15.36 9.35
N ARG A 209 24.58 -14.75 8.17
CA ARG A 209 24.71 -13.28 8.01
C ARG A 209 23.43 -12.59 7.53
N VAL A 210 22.43 -13.35 7.10
CA VAL A 210 21.17 -12.77 6.60
C VAL A 210 20.35 -12.28 7.79
N GLN A 211 20.07 -10.98 7.80
CA GLN A 211 19.27 -10.31 8.84
C GLN A 211 17.88 -9.91 8.34
N SER A 212 17.75 -9.61 7.05
CA SER A 212 16.47 -9.26 6.43
C SER A 212 16.18 -10.23 5.29
N LEU A 213 14.98 -10.80 5.29
CA LEU A 213 14.51 -11.77 4.30
C LEU A 213 13.22 -11.28 3.67
N THR A 214 13.23 -11.14 2.35
CA THR A 214 12.02 -10.87 1.56
C THR A 214 11.73 -12.08 0.69
N VAL A 215 10.57 -12.71 0.88
CA VAL A 215 10.11 -13.87 0.11
C VAL A 215 8.91 -13.47 -0.73
N LEU A 216 9.01 -13.68 -2.05
CA LEU A 216 7.96 -13.39 -3.01
C LEU A 216 7.37 -14.73 -3.47
N PHE A 217 6.12 -14.98 -3.08
CA PHE A 217 5.36 -16.14 -3.53
C PHE A 217 4.54 -15.76 -4.77
N GLU A 218 5.04 -16.19 -5.93
CA GLU A 218 4.33 -16.10 -7.21
C GLU A 218 3.28 -17.21 -7.38
N TRP A 219 3.16 -18.12 -6.40
CA TRP A 219 2.13 -19.16 -6.30
C TRP A 219 1.32 -19.00 -5.01
N ALA A 220 0.29 -19.82 -4.83
CA ALA A 220 -0.43 -19.92 -3.57
C ALA A 220 0.38 -20.84 -2.61
N PRO A 221 1.09 -20.30 -1.60
CA PRO A 221 1.92 -21.11 -0.72
C PRO A 221 1.07 -22.07 0.12
N SER A 222 1.50 -23.32 0.23
CA SER A 222 0.84 -24.31 1.09
C SER A 222 1.14 -24.07 2.57
N MET A 223 0.40 -24.73 3.46
CA MET A 223 0.70 -24.74 4.89
C MET A 223 2.09 -25.34 5.15
N GLN A 224 2.53 -26.29 4.32
CA GLN A 224 3.86 -26.89 4.44
C GLN A 224 4.95 -25.87 4.08
N ASP A 225 4.77 -25.09 3.02
CA ASP A 225 5.72 -24.04 2.61
C ASP A 225 5.95 -23.04 3.76
N PHE A 226 4.87 -22.64 4.44
CA PHE A 226 4.98 -21.75 5.61
C PHE A 226 5.63 -22.43 6.83
N ARG A 227 5.48 -23.74 7.01
CA ARG A 227 6.18 -24.49 8.08
C ARG A 227 7.67 -24.58 7.80
N ASP A 228 8.04 -24.89 6.57
CA ASP A 228 9.43 -25.00 6.14
C ASP A 228 10.12 -23.62 6.25
N LEU A 229 9.47 -22.55 5.78
CA LEU A 229 9.94 -21.18 5.95
C LEU A 229 10.09 -20.82 7.44
N ARG A 230 9.11 -21.16 8.29
CA ARG A 230 9.18 -20.93 9.73
C ARG A 230 10.38 -21.62 10.35
N ASP A 231 10.63 -22.87 10.03
CA ASP A 231 11.70 -23.66 10.66
C ASP A 231 13.08 -23.13 10.26
N VAL A 232 13.23 -22.67 9.02
CA VAL A 232 14.45 -22.00 8.56
C VAL A 232 14.62 -20.63 9.23
N VAL A 233 13.57 -19.83 9.32
CA VAL A 233 13.65 -18.52 9.97
C VAL A 233 13.99 -18.66 11.45
N LYS A 234 13.44 -19.66 12.14
CA LYS A 234 13.76 -19.93 13.55
C LYS A 234 15.20 -20.38 13.79
N SER A 235 15.83 -21.03 12.81
CA SER A 235 17.21 -21.51 12.91
C SER A 235 18.26 -20.49 12.45
N THR A 236 17.84 -19.30 12.01
CA THR A 236 18.72 -18.25 11.46
C THR A 236 18.72 -16.98 12.31
N ASN A 237 19.60 -16.03 11.97
CA ASN A 237 19.72 -14.73 12.63
C ASN A 237 18.84 -13.65 11.98
N ILE A 238 17.78 -14.07 11.29
CA ILE A 238 16.86 -13.15 10.62
C ILE A 238 16.10 -12.37 11.70
N ILE A 239 16.00 -11.05 11.52
CA ILE A 239 15.28 -10.12 12.39
C ILE A 239 14.13 -9.42 11.67
N GLU A 240 14.18 -9.34 10.33
CA GLU A 240 13.13 -8.78 9.50
C GLU A 240 12.69 -9.81 8.45
N VAL A 241 11.38 -10.06 8.41
CA VAL A 241 10.76 -10.93 7.41
C VAL A 241 9.69 -10.14 6.67
N THR A 242 9.78 -10.13 5.35
CA THR A 242 8.74 -9.63 4.46
C THR A 242 8.26 -10.79 3.59
N ILE A 243 6.96 -11.07 3.63
CA ILE A 243 6.32 -12.07 2.79
C ILE A 243 5.35 -11.34 1.86
N VAL A 244 5.53 -11.54 0.55
CA VAL A 244 4.65 -10.99 -0.48
C VAL A 244 4.01 -12.14 -1.23
N LYS A 245 2.69 -12.17 -1.35
CA LYS A 245 1.92 -13.13 -2.13
C LYS A 245 1.24 -12.42 -3.28
N PHE A 246 1.39 -12.93 -4.49
CA PHE A 246 0.73 -12.38 -5.68
C PHE A 246 -0.55 -13.13 -6.05
N VAL A 247 -0.65 -14.40 -5.68
CA VAL A 247 -1.78 -15.26 -6.05
C VAL A 247 -2.71 -15.44 -4.85
N SER A 248 -3.99 -15.14 -5.06
CA SER A 248 -5.05 -15.45 -4.09
C SER A 248 -5.42 -16.93 -4.15
N GLY A 249 -5.92 -17.45 -3.03
CA GLY A 249 -6.44 -18.81 -2.95
C GLY A 249 -5.71 -19.71 -1.96
N THR A 250 -6.35 -20.85 -1.73
CA THR A 250 -5.87 -21.92 -0.86
C THR A 250 -5.53 -23.12 -1.73
N PRO A 251 -4.28 -23.61 -1.72
CA PRO A 251 -3.94 -24.85 -2.38
C PRO A 251 -4.91 -25.97 -1.96
N LEU A 252 -5.25 -26.87 -2.88
CA LEU A 252 -6.16 -27.99 -2.57
C LEU A 252 -5.66 -28.86 -1.40
N SER A 253 -4.34 -28.90 -1.18
CA SER A 253 -3.71 -29.58 -0.04
C SER A 253 -4.14 -29.02 1.32
N ASP A 254 -4.59 -27.77 1.37
CA ASP A 254 -4.84 -27.02 2.59
C ASP A 254 -6.33 -26.90 2.93
N VAL A 255 -7.23 -27.48 2.13
CA VAL A 255 -8.69 -27.35 2.31
C VAL A 255 -9.12 -27.76 3.73
N PHE A 256 -8.56 -28.84 4.26
CA PHE A 256 -8.86 -29.32 5.61
C PHE A 256 -8.15 -28.53 6.73
N ASN A 257 -7.11 -27.77 6.38
CA ASN A 257 -6.30 -26.98 7.31
C ASN A 257 -6.55 -25.47 7.18
N ASN A 258 -7.62 -25.07 6.49
CA ASN A 258 -7.86 -23.68 6.16
C ASN A 258 -7.90 -22.78 7.41
N GLY A 259 -8.49 -23.24 8.51
CA GLY A 259 -8.54 -22.48 9.78
C GLY A 259 -7.21 -22.38 10.56
N ARG A 260 -6.15 -23.05 10.11
CA ARG A 260 -4.82 -23.07 10.76
C ARG A 260 -3.69 -22.62 9.84
N ARG A 261 -3.99 -22.25 8.60
CA ARG A 261 -2.99 -22.01 7.56
C ARG A 261 -1.99 -20.92 7.94
N SER A 262 -2.40 -19.93 8.71
CA SER A 262 -1.56 -18.82 9.16
C SER A 262 -0.80 -19.10 10.48
N ASP A 263 -1.06 -20.24 11.14
CA ASP A 263 -0.40 -20.58 12.40
C ASP A 263 1.13 -20.60 12.30
N PRO A 264 1.77 -21.12 11.22
CA PRO A 264 3.22 -21.07 11.10
C PRO A 264 3.78 -19.64 11.08
N LEU A 265 3.06 -18.69 10.49
CA LEU A 265 3.46 -17.28 10.44
C LEU A 265 3.44 -16.63 11.83
N LEU A 266 2.42 -16.93 12.65
CA LEU A 266 2.42 -16.54 14.06
C LEU A 266 3.50 -17.21 14.87
N GLN A 267 3.79 -18.48 14.58
CA GLN A 267 4.87 -19.18 15.26
C GLN A 267 6.24 -18.58 14.93
N MET A 268 6.44 -18.02 13.72
CA MET A 268 7.62 -17.22 13.39
C MET A 268 7.71 -15.97 14.27
N MET A 269 6.60 -15.27 14.43
CA MET A 269 6.50 -14.06 15.27
C MET A 269 6.68 -14.33 16.78
N SER A 270 6.38 -15.55 17.24
CA SER A 270 6.50 -15.93 18.66
C SER A 270 7.86 -16.49 19.07
N GLY A 271 8.59 -17.09 18.12
CA GLY A 271 9.62 -18.08 18.43
C GLY A 271 11.01 -17.78 17.91
N GLY A 272 11.35 -16.50 17.66
CA GLY A 272 12.64 -16.16 17.06
C GLY A 272 13.09 -14.73 17.34
N ASN A 273 14.14 -14.32 16.63
CA ASN A 273 14.72 -12.97 16.69
C ASN A 273 13.93 -11.94 15.88
N ILE A 274 12.72 -12.29 15.42
CA ILE A 274 11.91 -11.45 14.54
C ILE A 274 11.43 -10.22 15.29
N GLN A 275 11.88 -9.06 14.80
CA GLN A 275 11.49 -7.74 15.28
C GLN A 275 10.57 -7.03 14.30
N SER A 276 10.70 -7.30 13.01
CA SER A 276 9.89 -6.70 11.94
C SER A 276 9.26 -7.81 11.10
N PHE A 277 7.94 -7.83 11.03
CA PHE A 277 7.20 -8.80 10.22
C PHE A 277 6.23 -8.06 9.30
N ARG A 278 6.39 -8.26 7.99
CA ARG A 278 5.53 -7.68 6.97
C ARG A 278 4.90 -8.78 6.14
N PHE A 279 3.59 -8.72 5.95
CA PHE A 279 2.84 -9.68 5.16
C PHE A 279 1.94 -8.94 4.18
N TYR A 280 2.17 -9.11 2.89
CA TYR A 280 1.41 -8.51 1.81
C TYR A 280 0.81 -9.60 0.93
N GLY A 281 -0.42 -9.39 0.47
CA GLY A 281 -1.01 -10.19 -0.59
C GLY A 281 -2.52 -10.10 -0.62
N PRO A 282 -3.15 -10.55 -1.72
CA PRO A 282 -4.60 -10.48 -1.92
C PRO A 282 -5.37 -11.55 -1.12
N ASP A 283 -4.72 -12.28 -0.23
CA ASP A 283 -5.34 -13.40 0.47
C ASP A 283 -6.09 -12.88 1.69
N LEU A 284 -7.39 -12.68 1.49
CA LEU A 284 -8.39 -12.27 2.48
C LEU A 284 -8.54 -13.26 3.62
N GLY A 285 -7.51 -13.45 4.44
CA GLY A 285 -7.66 -14.35 5.58
C GLY A 285 -6.40 -14.68 6.34
N PHE A 286 -5.38 -13.82 6.34
CA PHE A 286 -4.28 -14.03 7.27
C PHE A 286 -4.82 -14.17 8.70
N LEU A 287 -5.66 -13.22 9.12
CA LEU A 287 -6.26 -13.19 10.46
C LEU A 287 -7.35 -14.24 10.66
N ASP A 288 -8.11 -14.58 9.62
CA ASP A 288 -9.22 -15.54 9.69
C ASP A 288 -8.74 -17.00 9.81
N ARG A 289 -7.49 -17.27 9.44
CA ARG A 289 -6.91 -18.62 9.34
C ARG A 289 -5.90 -18.94 10.43
N ILE A 290 -6.10 -18.32 11.60
CA ILE A 290 -5.32 -18.58 12.80
C ILE A 290 -6.19 -19.35 13.77
N SER A 291 -5.73 -20.51 14.26
CA SER A 291 -6.45 -21.23 15.32
C SER A 291 -6.12 -20.72 16.70
N THR A 292 -4.84 -20.51 16.99
CA THR A 292 -4.37 -20.14 18.32
C THR A 292 -3.34 -19.03 18.22
N ILE A 293 -3.54 -17.96 18.99
CA ILE A 293 -2.54 -16.89 19.10
C ILE A 293 -1.57 -17.29 20.23
N PRO A 294 -0.25 -17.32 19.97
CA PRO A 294 0.75 -17.54 21.01
C PRO A 294 0.60 -16.53 22.15
N ILE A 295 0.90 -16.95 23.39
CA ILE A 295 0.77 -16.08 24.58
C ILE A 295 1.66 -14.84 24.45
N THR A 296 2.84 -14.99 23.83
CA THR A 296 3.82 -13.92 23.66
C THR A 296 4.34 -13.89 22.22
N LEU A 297 4.40 -12.69 21.64
CA LEU A 297 5.02 -12.37 20.37
C LEU A 297 6.16 -11.38 20.60
N THR A 298 7.26 -11.53 19.86
CA THR A 298 8.48 -10.72 20.01
C THR A 298 8.54 -9.54 19.03
N VAL A 299 7.53 -9.40 18.17
CA VAL A 299 7.52 -8.47 17.06
C VAL A 299 7.33 -7.03 17.56
N ARG A 300 8.18 -6.12 17.05
CA ARG A 300 8.15 -4.68 17.33
C ARG A 300 7.44 -3.89 16.23
N LYS A 301 7.56 -4.35 14.98
CA LYS A 301 6.91 -3.77 13.80
C LYS A 301 6.10 -4.84 13.10
N LEU A 302 4.79 -4.66 13.04
CA LEU A 302 3.88 -5.56 12.32
C LEU A 302 3.26 -4.78 11.16
N GLN A 303 3.39 -5.29 9.95
CA GLN A 303 2.72 -4.73 8.79
C GLN A 303 1.88 -5.80 8.12
N ILE A 304 0.58 -5.56 8.02
CA ILE A 304 -0.36 -6.41 7.32
C ILE A 304 -0.87 -5.59 6.14
N GLY A 305 -0.65 -6.08 4.93
CA GLY A 305 -1.07 -5.43 3.69
C GLY A 305 -2.59 -5.43 3.52
N TYR A 306 -3.02 -5.21 2.28
CA TYR A 306 -4.42 -5.05 1.91
C TYR A 306 -5.30 -6.18 2.43
N GLU A 307 -6.25 -5.85 3.30
CA GLU A 307 -7.24 -6.77 3.84
C GLU A 307 -8.64 -6.16 3.66
N GLU A 308 -9.55 -6.91 3.03
CA GLU A 308 -10.96 -6.53 2.94
C GLU A 308 -11.68 -6.91 4.25
N ASN A 309 -12.56 -6.04 4.74
CA ASN A 309 -13.43 -6.29 5.89
C ASN A 309 -12.71 -6.48 7.24
N TRP A 310 -12.21 -5.37 7.80
CA TRP A 310 -11.61 -5.34 9.13
C TRP A 310 -12.60 -5.66 10.27
N GLN A 311 -13.91 -5.50 10.07
CA GLN A 311 -14.93 -5.75 11.09
C GLN A 311 -14.82 -7.16 11.71
N LYS A 312 -14.62 -8.18 10.89
CA LYS A 312 -14.51 -9.57 11.38
C LYS A 312 -13.15 -9.87 12.03
N ARG A 313 -12.13 -9.06 11.70
CA ARG A 313 -10.71 -9.37 11.97
C ARG A 313 -10.14 -8.61 13.14
N ILE A 314 -10.72 -7.45 13.47
CA ILE A 314 -10.28 -6.61 14.59
C ILE A 314 -10.21 -7.38 15.91
N PRO A 315 -11.18 -8.23 16.32
CA PRO A 315 -11.05 -8.99 17.55
C PRO A 315 -9.79 -9.88 17.58
N ARG A 316 -9.43 -10.45 16.44
CA ARG A 316 -8.24 -11.30 16.30
C ARG A 316 -6.96 -10.47 16.30
N LEU A 317 -6.95 -9.34 15.60
CA LEU A 317 -5.85 -8.38 15.62
C LEU A 317 -5.59 -7.90 17.06
N VAL A 318 -6.62 -7.51 17.80
CA VAL A 318 -6.49 -7.08 19.21
C VAL A 318 -5.85 -8.17 20.07
N SER A 319 -6.23 -9.42 19.86
CA SER A 319 -5.61 -10.56 20.55
C SER A 319 -4.12 -10.70 20.20
N ILE A 320 -3.71 -10.44 18.95
CA ILE A 320 -2.29 -10.40 18.53
C ILE A 320 -1.56 -9.23 19.22
N LEU A 321 -2.19 -8.05 19.30
CA LEU A 321 -1.61 -6.88 19.96
C LEU A 321 -1.38 -7.12 21.45
N GLN A 322 -2.36 -7.74 22.13
CA GLN A 322 -2.23 -8.14 23.54
C GLN A 322 -1.13 -9.17 23.75
N ALA A 323 -0.94 -10.09 22.81
CA ALA A 323 0.16 -11.04 22.84
C ALA A 323 1.51 -10.39 22.51
N SER A 324 1.56 -9.16 21.98
CA SER A 324 2.78 -8.49 21.52
C SER A 324 3.12 -7.24 22.35
N PRO A 325 3.53 -7.37 23.62
CA PRO A 325 3.77 -6.24 24.51
C PRO A 325 4.93 -5.33 24.09
N VAL A 326 5.78 -5.79 23.16
CA VAL A 326 6.92 -5.02 22.62
C VAL A 326 6.61 -4.33 21.29
N LEU A 327 5.38 -4.47 20.78
CA LEU A 327 4.96 -3.82 19.53
C LEU A 327 4.96 -2.31 19.69
N SER A 328 5.65 -1.61 18.78
CA SER A 328 5.74 -0.15 18.75
C SER A 328 5.21 0.45 17.44
N TYR A 329 4.99 -0.39 16.42
CA TYR A 329 4.53 0.03 15.10
C TYR A 329 3.61 -1.01 14.48
N LEU A 330 2.45 -0.58 14.00
CA LEU A 330 1.50 -1.37 13.22
C LEU A 330 1.14 -0.61 11.95
N SER A 331 1.21 -1.29 10.81
CA SER A 331 0.66 -0.77 9.57
C SER A 331 -0.37 -1.75 9.01
N LEU A 332 -1.56 -1.27 8.70
CA LEU A 332 -2.68 -2.05 8.16
C LEU A 332 -3.12 -1.49 6.81
N GLY A 333 -3.26 -2.37 5.83
CA GLY A 333 -3.95 -2.05 4.58
C GLY A 333 -5.47 -2.08 4.78
N ALA A 334 -6.16 -0.97 4.52
CA ALA A 334 -7.61 -0.87 4.69
C ALA A 334 -8.26 -0.24 3.45
N VAL A 335 -9.34 -0.84 2.97
CA VAL A 335 -10.17 -0.28 1.88
C VAL A 335 -10.90 0.98 2.35
N ASP A 336 -11.46 0.89 3.55
CA ASP A 336 -12.15 1.97 4.24
C ASP A 336 -11.39 2.26 5.54
N ILE A 337 -10.61 3.35 5.53
CA ILE A 337 -9.79 3.77 6.67
C ILE A 337 -10.68 4.20 7.83
N ASP A 338 -11.80 4.87 7.56
CA ASP A 338 -12.74 5.37 8.57
C ASP A 338 -13.40 4.22 9.32
N ASP A 339 -14.00 3.25 8.61
CA ASP A 339 -14.59 2.07 9.26
C ASP A 339 -13.55 1.26 10.05
N CYS A 340 -12.36 1.07 9.47
CA CYS A 340 -11.28 0.33 10.12
C CYS A 340 -10.85 1.01 11.43
N ALA A 341 -10.57 2.31 11.39
CA ALA A 341 -10.13 3.08 12.53
C ALA A 341 -11.20 3.22 13.61
N ASN A 342 -12.45 3.50 13.23
CA ASN A 342 -13.58 3.63 14.17
C ASN A 342 -13.80 2.35 14.99
N ARG A 343 -13.43 1.19 14.44
CA ARG A 343 -13.48 -0.08 15.14
C ARG A 343 -12.18 -0.40 15.88
N LEU A 344 -11.03 -0.04 15.31
CA LEU A 344 -9.72 -0.34 15.87
C LEU A 344 -9.41 0.51 17.11
N LEU A 345 -9.64 1.81 17.06
CA LEU A 345 -9.27 2.73 18.14
C LEU A 345 -9.94 2.40 19.49
N PRO A 346 -11.26 2.13 19.58
CA PRO A 346 -11.88 1.71 20.83
C PRO A 346 -11.32 0.37 21.34
N ALA A 347 -10.95 -0.51 20.42
CA ALA A 347 -10.36 -1.80 20.77
C ALA A 347 -8.93 -1.66 21.31
N LEU A 348 -8.16 -0.70 20.80
CA LEU A 348 -6.84 -0.34 21.33
C LEU A 348 -6.95 0.30 22.73
N GLU A 349 -7.89 1.21 22.94
CA GLU A 349 -8.17 1.81 24.26
C GLU A 349 -8.50 0.73 25.30
N LYS A 350 -9.32 -0.25 24.92
CA LYS A 350 -9.65 -1.40 25.78
C LYS A 350 -8.45 -2.31 26.05
N ALA A 351 -7.55 -2.47 25.08
CA ALA A 351 -6.40 -3.37 25.19
C ALA A 351 -5.31 -2.88 26.14
N LYS A 352 -5.23 -1.56 26.43
CA LYS A 352 -4.27 -0.95 27.36
C LYS A 352 -2.82 -1.38 27.12
N LEU A 353 -2.36 -1.24 25.88
CA LEU A 353 -1.03 -1.69 25.46
C LEU A 353 0.07 -1.06 26.34
N PRO A 354 1.12 -1.80 26.70
CA PRO A 354 2.11 -1.33 27.68
C PRO A 354 3.09 -0.28 27.14
N ARG A 355 3.03 0.07 25.85
CA ARG A 355 3.95 1.01 25.19
C ARG A 355 3.19 1.94 24.26
N ALA A 356 3.77 3.12 24.05
CA ALA A 356 3.34 4.03 23.01
C ALA A 356 3.58 3.37 21.65
N PHE A 357 2.65 3.61 20.74
CA PHE A 357 2.50 2.78 19.56
C PHE A 357 1.97 3.60 18.39
N GLU A 358 2.59 3.46 17.23
CA GLU A 358 2.16 4.10 16.00
C GLU A 358 1.32 3.12 15.16
N VAL A 359 0.11 3.53 14.79
CA VAL A 359 -0.76 2.81 13.86
C VAL A 359 -0.82 3.57 12.56
N ILE A 360 -0.50 2.94 11.44
CA ILE A 360 -0.72 3.49 10.11
C ILE A 360 -1.82 2.68 9.43
N LEU A 361 -2.89 3.36 9.05
CA LEU A 361 -3.94 2.80 8.20
C LEU A 361 -3.80 3.43 6.81
N GLY A 362 -3.86 2.63 5.75
CA GLY A 362 -3.83 3.18 4.39
C GLY A 362 -4.40 2.23 3.37
N SER A 363 -4.99 2.76 2.31
CA SER A 363 -5.45 1.97 1.16
C SER A 363 -4.33 1.79 0.13
N ASP A 364 -3.49 2.82 -0.03
CA ASP A 364 -2.33 2.86 -0.91
C ASP A 364 -1.17 3.68 -0.30
N GLU A 365 -0.16 4.01 -1.09
CA GLU A 365 0.99 4.84 -0.65
C GLU A 365 0.62 6.31 -0.43
N TYR A 366 -0.55 6.74 -0.91
CA TYR A 366 -0.94 8.15 -1.01
C TYR A 366 -2.00 8.53 0.02
N SER A 367 -2.90 7.62 0.38
CA SER A 367 -3.97 7.81 1.34
C SER A 367 -3.69 7.01 2.61
N ARG A 368 -3.18 7.69 3.64
CA ARG A 368 -2.83 7.07 4.92
C ARG A 368 -3.17 7.97 6.10
N VAL A 369 -3.58 7.37 7.21
CA VAL A 369 -3.76 8.04 8.50
C VAL A 369 -2.84 7.37 9.51
N SER A 370 -1.94 8.14 10.12
CA SER A 370 -1.08 7.68 11.20
C SER A 370 -1.61 8.16 12.55
N PHE A 371 -1.78 7.25 13.49
CA PHE A 371 -2.21 7.52 14.86
C PHE A 371 -1.06 7.22 15.81
N LYS A 372 -0.65 8.20 16.63
CA LYS A 372 0.25 7.95 17.76
C LYS A 372 -0.60 7.71 18.99
N VAL A 373 -0.55 6.50 19.51
CA VAL A 373 -1.34 6.03 20.65
C VAL A 373 -0.49 6.03 21.91
N GLU A 374 -1.03 6.56 23.00
CA GLU A 374 -0.36 6.64 24.29
C GLU A 374 -0.33 5.27 25.01
N ALA A 375 0.78 5.01 25.71
CA ALA A 375 0.95 3.81 26.52
C ALA A 375 -0.10 3.71 27.64
N HIS A 376 -0.56 2.51 27.94
CA HIS A 376 -1.49 2.13 29.01
C HIS A 376 -2.91 2.66 28.89
N THR A 377 -3.10 3.83 28.29
CA THR A 377 -4.42 4.42 28.04
C THR A 377 -5.00 3.93 26.71
N GLY A 378 -4.15 3.71 25.70
CA GLY A 378 -4.60 3.41 24.35
C GLY A 378 -5.30 4.59 23.67
N ARG A 379 -5.19 5.81 24.23
CA ARG A 379 -5.77 7.03 23.67
C ARG A 379 -4.90 7.58 22.54
N VAL A 380 -5.55 8.16 21.54
CA VAL A 380 -4.88 8.84 20.44
C VAL A 380 -4.31 10.16 20.93
N ARG A 381 -2.99 10.32 20.82
CA ARG A 381 -2.26 11.54 21.17
C ARG A 381 -2.17 12.51 19.98
N SER A 382 -1.85 11.97 18.81
CA SER A 382 -1.74 12.74 17.58
C SER A 382 -2.18 11.93 16.37
N ILE A 383 -2.77 12.61 15.41
CA ILE A 383 -3.12 12.07 14.09
C ILE A 383 -2.32 12.84 13.04
N ASP A 384 -1.60 12.11 12.21
CA ASP A 384 -0.92 12.64 11.03
C ASP A 384 -1.68 12.09 9.81
N VAL A 385 -2.42 12.96 9.11
CA VAL A 385 -3.27 12.58 7.97
C VAL A 385 -2.52 12.84 6.66
N GLN A 386 -2.42 11.83 5.82
CA GLN A 386 -2.00 11.98 4.43
C GLN A 386 -3.21 11.83 3.51
N TYR A 387 -3.56 12.93 2.85
CA TYR A 387 -4.80 13.09 2.12
C TYR A 387 -4.58 13.17 0.61
N ARG A 388 -5.53 12.58 -0.11
CA ARG A 388 -5.71 12.65 -1.56
C ARG A 388 -7.21 12.85 -1.82
N ASN A 389 -7.58 13.71 -2.76
CA ASN A 389 -8.96 14.18 -2.97
C ASN A 389 -9.92 13.10 -3.47
N ASP A 390 -9.39 12.03 -4.07
CA ASP A 390 -10.20 10.86 -4.39
C ASP A 390 -10.57 10.02 -3.17
N TYR A 391 -10.11 10.42 -1.97
CA TYR A 391 -10.32 9.73 -0.72
C TYR A 391 -10.70 10.70 0.41
N HIS A 392 -12.00 10.80 0.69
CA HIS A 392 -12.48 11.52 1.86
C HIS A 392 -12.23 10.71 3.15
N THR A 393 -11.84 11.38 4.24
CA THR A 393 -11.71 10.76 5.56
C THR A 393 -12.19 11.69 6.66
N ASP A 394 -13.06 11.18 7.53
CA ASP A 394 -13.59 11.92 8.68
C ASP A 394 -12.49 12.30 9.68
N PHE A 395 -11.33 11.64 9.64
CA PHE A 395 -10.21 11.93 10.54
C PHE A 395 -9.60 13.30 10.35
N LEU A 396 -9.79 13.95 9.18
CA LEU A 396 -9.39 15.35 9.00
C LEU A 396 -10.00 16.27 10.06
N TYR A 397 -11.18 15.93 10.57
CA TYR A 397 -11.92 16.78 11.50
C TYR A 397 -11.71 16.38 12.96
N HIS A 398 -10.91 15.34 13.23
CA HIS A 398 -10.68 14.87 14.59
C HIS A 398 -9.75 15.82 15.35
N GLN A 399 -10.13 16.28 16.54
CA GLN A 399 -9.40 17.24 17.40
C GLN A 399 -7.94 16.89 17.77
N SER A 400 -7.46 15.72 17.39
CA SER A 400 -6.10 15.24 17.67
C SER A 400 -5.20 15.32 16.44
N VAL A 401 -5.68 15.85 15.32
CA VAL A 401 -4.85 16.05 14.13
C VAL A 401 -3.76 17.07 14.43
N ARG A 402 -2.51 16.67 14.20
CA ARG A 402 -1.32 17.50 14.38
C ARG A 402 -0.65 17.83 13.06
N HIS A 403 -0.65 16.89 12.13
CA HIS A 403 -0.07 17.11 10.81
C HIS A 403 -1.05 16.70 9.72
N ILE A 404 -1.12 17.50 8.66
CA ILE A 404 -1.87 17.18 7.44
C ILE A 404 -0.89 17.21 6.28
N HIS A 405 -0.93 16.21 5.42
CA HIS A 405 -0.09 16.11 4.24
C HIS A 405 -0.94 15.83 3.00
N PHE A 406 -1.10 16.81 2.13
CA PHE A 406 -1.78 16.64 0.84
C PHE A 406 -0.77 16.14 -0.20
N VAL A 407 -0.98 14.96 -0.78
CA VAL A 407 0.05 14.27 -1.61
C VAL A 407 -0.28 14.20 -3.10
N GLY A 408 -1.52 14.47 -3.48
CA GLY A 408 -1.95 14.52 -4.88
C GLY A 408 -1.75 15.90 -5.54
N ARG A 409 -1.87 15.94 -6.88
CA ARG A 409 -2.04 17.19 -7.65
C ARG A 409 -3.44 17.73 -7.46
N GLU A 410 -3.77 18.03 -6.22
CA GLU A 410 -5.11 18.44 -5.89
C GLU A 410 -5.34 19.88 -6.30
N ARG A 411 -6.44 20.09 -7.02
CA ARG A 411 -6.92 21.45 -7.23
C ARG A 411 -7.29 22.00 -5.88
N LEU A 412 -6.69 23.14 -5.53
CA LEU A 412 -6.94 23.90 -4.32
C LEU A 412 -8.43 23.88 -3.94
N THR A 413 -9.30 24.23 -4.89
CA THR A 413 -10.75 24.33 -4.69
C THR A 413 -11.40 23.08 -4.12
N SER A 414 -10.87 21.88 -4.40
CA SER A 414 -11.46 20.62 -3.95
C SER A 414 -11.21 20.31 -2.48
N ILE A 415 -10.11 20.81 -1.92
CA ILE A 415 -9.68 20.49 -0.55
C ILE A 415 -9.76 21.68 0.39
N LEU A 416 -10.19 22.84 -0.11
CA LEU A 416 -10.32 24.05 0.68
C LEU A 416 -11.34 23.88 1.79
N ASP A 417 -12.54 23.37 1.49
CA ASP A 417 -13.60 23.22 2.49
C ASP A 417 -13.16 22.27 3.62
N ASP A 418 -12.50 21.17 3.26
CA ASP A 418 -11.91 20.22 4.20
C ASP A 418 -10.85 20.87 5.09
N LEU A 419 -9.95 21.65 4.49
CA LEU A 419 -8.92 22.39 5.22
C LEU A 419 -9.52 23.44 6.16
N TRP A 420 -10.52 24.20 5.70
CA TRP A 420 -11.23 25.20 6.50
C TRP A 420 -11.88 24.56 7.73
N GLN A 421 -12.58 23.46 7.52
CA GLN A 421 -13.23 22.74 8.59
C GLN A 421 -12.22 22.09 9.54
N CYS A 422 -11.12 21.55 9.02
CA CYS A 422 -10.03 21.02 9.83
C CYS A 422 -9.41 22.09 10.72
N LEU A 423 -9.05 23.25 10.15
CA LEU A 423 -8.45 24.35 10.91
C LEU A 423 -9.38 24.90 11.98
N ARG A 424 -10.69 24.98 11.68
CA ARG A 424 -11.68 25.41 12.65
C ARG A 424 -11.81 24.45 13.84
N ASN A 425 -11.65 23.15 13.60
CA ASN A 425 -11.86 22.12 14.62
C ASN A 425 -10.58 21.75 15.40
N ASN A 426 -9.40 22.09 14.86
CA ASN A 426 -8.12 21.68 15.41
C ASN A 426 -7.31 22.89 15.88
N THR A 427 -7.44 23.22 17.18
CA THR A 427 -6.68 24.31 17.80
C THR A 427 -5.18 24.05 17.93
N ASP A 428 -4.81 22.83 17.61
CA ASP A 428 -3.65 22.10 18.11
C ASP A 428 -2.79 21.59 16.94
N LEU A 429 -3.09 22.07 15.73
CA LEU A 429 -2.47 21.67 14.47
C LEU A 429 -1.04 22.23 14.39
N GLU A 430 -0.06 21.34 14.29
CA GLU A 430 1.37 21.69 14.31
C GLU A 430 1.88 22.02 12.91
N GLY A 431 1.37 21.33 11.87
CA GLY A 431 1.78 21.64 10.51
C GLY A 431 0.86 21.16 9.40
N VAL A 432 0.84 21.93 8.31
CA VAL A 432 0.19 21.57 7.05
C VAL A 432 1.27 21.45 5.99
N LYS A 433 1.28 20.32 5.29
CA LYS A 433 2.19 20.04 4.20
C LYS A 433 1.36 19.83 2.93
N VAL A 434 1.68 20.55 1.87
CA VAL A 434 0.96 20.44 0.59
C VAL A 434 1.95 20.14 -0.50
N ARG A 435 1.74 19.05 -1.22
CA ARG A 435 2.37 18.84 -2.51
C ARG A 435 1.53 19.58 -3.56
N CYS A 436 2.06 20.67 -4.11
CA CYS A 436 1.36 21.45 -5.13
C CYS A 436 2.19 21.46 -6.42
N SER A 437 1.50 21.60 -7.55
CA SER A 437 2.22 21.92 -8.78
C SER A 437 2.82 23.32 -8.66
N SER A 438 3.93 23.55 -9.36
CA SER A 438 4.55 24.87 -9.42
C SER A 438 3.56 25.94 -9.91
N ASP A 439 2.62 25.56 -10.79
CA ASP A 439 1.64 26.46 -11.40
C ASP A 439 0.55 26.89 -10.40
N ASP A 440 0.28 26.07 -9.38
CA ASP A 440 -0.74 26.36 -8.36
C ASP A 440 -0.14 26.97 -7.08
N PHE A 441 1.19 27.05 -6.96
CA PHE A 441 1.88 27.42 -5.71
C PHE A 441 1.42 28.77 -5.15
N ILE A 442 1.27 29.78 -6.01
CA ILE A 442 0.86 31.12 -5.61
C ILE A 442 -0.59 31.13 -5.13
N ASP A 443 -1.50 30.44 -5.81
CA ASP A 443 -2.90 30.31 -5.41
C ASP A 443 -3.01 29.59 -4.06
N TRP A 444 -2.21 28.55 -3.86
CA TRP A 444 -2.05 27.83 -2.60
C TRP A 444 -1.61 28.76 -1.48
N LEU A 445 -0.52 29.52 -1.70
CA LEU A 445 0.01 30.45 -0.71
C LEU A 445 -1.00 31.55 -0.36
N HIS A 446 -1.63 32.17 -1.36
CA HIS A 446 -2.66 33.19 -1.14
C HIS A 446 -3.84 32.65 -0.35
N THR A 447 -4.29 31.45 -0.67
CA THR A 447 -5.47 30.92 0.00
C THR A 447 -5.14 30.48 1.42
N PHE A 448 -4.00 29.84 1.65
CA PHE A 448 -3.54 29.56 3.02
C PHE A 448 -3.38 30.83 3.83
N HIS A 449 -2.76 31.86 3.28
CA HIS A 449 -2.66 33.16 3.94
C HIS A 449 -4.05 33.63 4.37
N ARG A 450 -5.00 33.72 3.43
CA ARG A 450 -6.38 34.14 3.72
C ARG A 450 -7.04 33.29 4.80
N VAL A 451 -6.82 31.97 4.76
CA VAL A 451 -7.38 31.04 5.74
C VAL A 451 -6.81 31.29 7.13
N PHE A 452 -5.49 31.42 7.24
CA PHE A 452 -4.81 31.61 8.51
C PHE A 452 -4.95 33.01 9.09
N THR A 453 -5.14 34.05 8.26
CA THR A 453 -5.50 35.39 8.75
C THR A 453 -6.81 35.37 9.53
N ASN A 454 -7.74 34.49 9.16
CA ASN A 454 -9.01 34.34 9.87
C ASN A 454 -8.89 33.49 11.17
N TYR A 455 -7.79 32.76 11.35
CA TYR A 455 -7.52 31.92 12.53
C TYR A 455 -6.08 32.08 13.08
N PRO A 456 -5.73 33.29 13.57
CA PRO A 456 -4.33 33.61 13.94
C PRO A 456 -3.79 32.81 15.13
N GLN A 457 -4.64 32.11 15.88
CA GLN A 457 -4.26 31.46 17.13
C GLN A 457 -3.72 30.01 16.97
N GLN A 458 -3.75 29.39 15.77
CA GLN A 458 -3.85 27.92 15.71
C GLN A 458 -2.88 27.11 14.84
N THR A 459 -1.73 27.63 14.36
CA THR A 459 -0.86 26.78 13.53
C THR A 459 0.60 27.18 13.42
N SER A 460 1.52 26.20 13.51
CA SER A 460 2.96 26.45 13.64
C SER A 460 3.82 26.21 12.39
N ARG A 461 3.32 25.62 11.29
CA ARG A 461 4.16 25.38 10.09
C ARG A 461 3.36 25.07 8.83
N LEU A 462 3.59 25.82 7.74
CA LEU A 462 3.12 25.45 6.39
C LEU A 462 4.34 25.02 5.57
N ILE A 463 4.24 23.86 4.92
CA ILE A 463 5.27 23.33 4.03
C ILE A 463 4.63 23.13 2.66
N LEU A 464 5.09 23.86 1.64
CA LEU A 464 4.66 23.61 0.26
C LEU A 464 5.81 22.91 -0.47
N GLU A 465 5.55 21.70 -0.96
CA GLU A 465 6.50 20.89 -1.72
C GLU A 465 6.10 20.81 -3.20
N ASP A 466 7.05 21.08 -4.09
CA ASP A 466 6.92 20.74 -5.51
C ASP A 466 7.29 19.26 -5.75
N GLU A 467 6.75 18.68 -6.82
CA GLU A 467 7.08 17.32 -7.27
C GLU A 467 8.57 17.15 -7.57
N LYS A 468 9.26 18.23 -7.92
CA LYS A 468 10.68 18.24 -8.31
C LYS A 468 11.63 18.64 -7.17
N SER A 469 11.17 18.51 -5.93
CA SER A 469 11.97 18.56 -4.70
C SER A 469 12.27 19.94 -4.13
N THR A 470 11.53 21.00 -4.49
CA THR A 470 11.61 22.27 -3.75
C THR A 470 10.64 22.21 -2.58
N SER A 471 11.11 22.51 -1.38
CA SER A 471 10.29 22.55 -0.18
C SER A 471 10.36 23.95 0.43
N SER A 472 9.30 24.74 0.30
CA SER A 472 9.20 25.99 1.04
C SER A 472 8.65 25.72 2.44
N THR A 473 9.15 26.42 3.45
CA THR A 473 8.66 26.29 4.84
C THR A 473 8.35 27.67 5.38
N SER A 474 7.07 27.94 5.65
CA SER A 474 6.64 29.18 6.26
C SER A 474 6.14 28.97 7.69
N ASN A 475 6.50 29.91 8.57
CA ASN A 475 5.77 30.06 9.82
C ASN A 475 4.46 30.79 9.50
N ILE A 476 3.35 30.15 9.82
CA ILE A 476 2.02 30.63 9.46
C ILE A 476 1.61 31.88 10.25
N GLN A 477 2.05 31.99 11.51
CA GLN A 477 1.70 33.12 12.39
C GLN A 477 2.41 34.40 12.02
N ASP A 478 3.52 34.28 11.29
CA ASP A 478 4.32 35.40 10.85
C ASP A 478 4.77 35.14 9.41
N LEU A 479 3.85 35.38 8.47
CA LEU A 479 4.15 35.25 7.04
C LEU A 479 5.25 36.21 6.60
N SER A 480 5.54 37.25 7.39
CA SER A 480 6.72 38.09 7.18
C SER A 480 8.03 37.37 7.44
N THR A 481 8.04 36.20 8.08
CA THR A 481 9.24 35.34 8.27
C THR A 481 9.23 34.08 7.41
N THR A 482 8.33 34.00 6.42
CA THR A 482 8.21 32.88 5.48
C THR A 482 9.53 32.62 4.77
N VAL A 483 10.20 31.50 5.10
CA VAL A 483 11.39 31.05 4.39
C VAL A 483 10.93 30.26 3.16
N ILE A 484 10.82 30.94 2.04
CA ILE A 484 10.59 30.28 0.77
C ILE A 484 11.94 29.78 0.26
N HIS A 485 12.23 28.49 0.42
CA HIS A 485 13.35 27.86 -0.28
C HIS A 485 12.95 27.66 -1.75
N LEU A 486 13.38 28.60 -2.59
CA LEU A 486 13.08 28.64 -4.02
C LEU A 486 14.13 27.87 -4.83
N ASP A 487 14.51 26.67 -4.42
CA ASP A 487 15.68 26.02 -5.03
C ASP A 487 15.50 25.67 -6.52
N ARG A 488 14.27 25.68 -7.08
CA ARG A 488 13.95 25.32 -8.49
C ARG A 488 12.61 25.86 -9.04
N LEU A 489 12.26 27.13 -8.84
CA LEU A 489 11.12 27.67 -9.60
C LEU A 489 11.42 27.60 -11.11
N SER A 490 10.52 26.96 -11.88
CA SER A 490 10.65 26.95 -13.35
C SER A 490 10.30 28.32 -13.94
N ASN A 491 10.94 28.67 -15.06
CA ASN A 491 10.84 29.92 -15.85
C ASN A 491 9.44 30.42 -16.25
N LYS A 492 8.36 29.72 -15.88
CA LYS A 492 6.98 30.14 -16.14
C LYS A 492 6.43 31.03 -15.01
N HIS A 493 6.87 30.83 -13.77
CA HIS A 493 6.23 31.39 -12.56
C HIS A 493 6.52 32.84 -12.31
N LEU A 494 7.64 33.31 -12.83
CA LEU A 494 8.05 34.69 -12.68
C LEU A 494 7.70 35.52 -13.94
N SER A 495 7.09 34.93 -14.98
CA SER A 495 6.85 35.57 -16.29
C SER A 495 5.41 36.02 -16.56
N ALA A 496 4.46 35.76 -15.67
CA ALA A 496 3.06 36.13 -15.85
C ALA A 496 2.63 37.15 -14.79
N GLY A 497 1.84 38.16 -15.19
CA GLY A 497 1.34 39.27 -14.35
C GLY A 497 0.40 38.90 -13.20
N TYR A 498 0.67 37.79 -12.51
CA TYR A 498 -0.07 37.26 -11.37
C TYR A 498 0.28 37.95 -10.04
N LEU A 499 1.46 38.58 -9.94
CA LEU A 499 1.87 39.35 -8.74
C LEU A 499 1.22 40.75 -8.64
N GLY A 500 0.41 41.16 -9.62
CA GLY A 500 -0.25 42.48 -9.66
C GLY A 500 -1.47 42.65 -8.74
N THR A 501 -1.85 41.63 -7.95
CA THR A 501 -3.03 41.67 -7.07
C THR A 501 -2.73 41.41 -5.59
N VAL A 502 -1.45 41.45 -5.19
CA VAL A 502 -1.07 41.37 -3.78
C VAL A 502 -1.51 42.66 -3.09
N GLN A 503 -2.49 42.56 -2.19
CA GLN A 503 -3.04 43.69 -1.43
C GLN A 503 -1.94 44.45 -0.67
N ASP A 504 -2.16 45.76 -0.49
CA ASP A 504 -1.28 46.77 0.13
C ASP A 504 -0.66 46.44 1.51
N ASP A 505 -0.98 45.29 2.12
CA ASP A 505 -0.66 44.91 3.50
C ASP A 505 0.28 43.71 3.66
N TRP A 506 0.89 43.21 2.58
CA TRP A 506 1.81 42.07 2.65
C TRP A 506 3.26 42.53 2.87
N THR A 507 3.87 42.13 3.98
CA THR A 507 5.32 42.19 4.19
C THR A 507 5.89 40.80 4.05
N PHE A 508 6.67 40.54 3.00
CA PHE A 508 7.43 39.31 2.84
C PHE A 508 8.90 39.54 3.24
N ALA A 509 9.44 38.88 4.27
CA ALA A 509 10.90 38.71 4.32
C ALA A 509 11.27 37.54 3.41
N VAL A 510 11.70 37.86 2.20
CA VAL A 510 12.33 36.89 1.30
C VAL A 510 13.71 36.57 1.87
N LYS A 511 13.80 35.59 2.77
CA LYS A 511 15.07 35.19 3.39
C LYS A 511 16.05 34.55 2.41
N MET A 512 15.56 33.91 1.34
CA MET A 512 16.40 33.29 0.31
C MET A 512 15.73 33.35 -1.05
N LEU A 513 16.39 34.01 -2.00
CA LEU A 513 16.12 33.94 -3.44
C LEU A 513 17.27 33.16 -4.10
N VAL A 514 17.19 31.84 -4.08
CA VAL A 514 18.12 30.98 -4.84
C VAL A 514 17.72 31.04 -6.32
N LEU A 515 18.54 31.70 -7.14
CA LEU A 515 18.30 31.81 -8.58
C LEU A 515 18.90 30.58 -9.26
N ALA A 516 18.05 29.62 -9.58
CA ALA A 516 18.47 28.42 -10.31
C ALA A 516 19.00 28.78 -11.71
N ALA A 517 19.87 27.92 -12.25
CA ALA A 517 20.57 28.08 -13.53
C ALA A 517 19.72 28.43 -14.77
N ASN A 518 18.41 28.22 -14.71
CA ASN A 518 17.53 28.47 -15.84
C ASN A 518 16.76 29.78 -15.77
N THR A 519 16.83 30.54 -14.66
CA THR A 519 15.99 31.73 -14.43
C THR A 519 16.05 32.71 -15.61
N LYS A 520 14.92 33.27 -16.08
CA LYS A 520 14.95 34.19 -17.23
C LYS A 520 15.08 35.66 -16.80
N PRO A 521 15.59 36.55 -17.65
CA PRO A 521 15.66 37.99 -17.37
C PRO A 521 14.32 38.67 -17.01
N THR A 522 13.23 38.19 -17.61
CA THR A 522 11.86 38.67 -17.34
C THR A 522 11.42 38.43 -15.91
N ASP A 523 11.95 37.37 -15.31
CA ASP A 523 11.52 36.84 -14.03
C ASP A 523 12.01 37.70 -12.86
N ILE A 524 13.26 38.12 -12.98
CA ILE A 524 13.94 39.04 -12.06
C ILE A 524 13.30 40.44 -12.14
N THR A 525 12.85 40.85 -13.32
CA THR A 525 12.16 42.13 -13.51
C THR A 525 10.81 42.17 -12.79
N ILE A 526 10.08 41.05 -12.76
CA ILE A 526 8.80 40.93 -12.06
C ILE A 526 9.00 40.92 -10.53
N LEU A 527 10.06 40.26 -10.04
CA LEU A 527 10.50 40.36 -8.64
C LEU A 527 10.86 41.80 -8.23
N ALA A 528 11.55 42.55 -9.09
CA ALA A 528 11.92 43.95 -8.83
C ALA A 528 10.68 44.85 -8.72
N GLN A 529 9.72 44.68 -9.63
CA GLN A 529 8.44 45.38 -9.58
C GLN A 529 7.62 45.07 -8.32
N PHE A 530 7.77 43.87 -7.76
CA PHE A 530 7.11 43.46 -6.53
C PHE A 530 7.70 44.14 -5.28
N LEU A 531 9.00 44.40 -5.25
CA LEU A 531 9.69 45.04 -4.12
C LEU A 531 9.54 46.57 -4.09
N ARG A 532 8.97 47.17 -5.15
CA ARG A 532 8.81 48.63 -5.31
C ARG A 532 7.86 49.33 -4.33
N PRO A 533 6.75 48.76 -3.83
CA PRO A 533 5.85 49.49 -2.96
C PRO A 533 6.17 49.22 -1.47
N ARG A 534 6.72 50.25 -0.79
CA ARG A 534 6.80 50.48 0.67
C ARG A 534 8.06 49.98 1.44
N PRO A 535 9.18 50.74 1.40
CA PRO A 535 10.38 50.51 2.22
C PRO A 535 10.13 50.53 3.75
N ASP A 536 9.07 51.21 4.18
CA ASP A 536 8.75 51.55 5.57
C ASP A 536 8.08 50.41 6.37
N ARG A 537 7.87 49.22 5.78
CA ARG A 537 7.21 48.08 6.43
C ARG A 537 8.10 46.86 6.70
N PHE A 538 9.36 46.86 6.26
CA PHE A 538 10.27 45.73 6.48
C PHE A 538 11.18 45.99 7.68
N SER A 539 11.07 45.19 8.75
CA SER A 539 11.87 45.39 9.97
C SER A 539 13.33 44.88 9.86
N SER A 540 13.64 44.06 8.84
CA SER A 540 15.01 43.71 8.43
C SER A 540 14.97 42.72 7.25
N PRO A 541 14.94 43.17 5.99
CA PRO A 541 15.04 42.25 4.86
C PRO A 541 16.49 41.74 4.76
N ALA A 542 16.66 40.42 4.84
CA ALA A 542 17.91 39.77 4.48
C ALA A 542 17.66 39.07 3.14
N LEU A 543 18.31 39.53 2.07
CA LEU A 543 18.18 38.94 0.74
C LEU A 543 19.39 38.03 0.50
N GLU A 544 19.19 36.72 0.49
CA GLU A 544 20.21 35.76 0.07
C GLU A 544 20.03 35.39 -1.41
N LEU A 545 21.02 35.68 -2.24
CA LEU A 545 21.07 35.42 -3.68
C LEU A 545 22.12 34.34 -3.95
N THR A 546 21.71 33.18 -4.45
CA THR A 546 22.65 32.13 -4.89
C THR A 546 22.59 32.01 -6.41
N ILE A 547 23.74 32.14 -7.08
CA ILE A 547 23.89 31.94 -8.54
C ILE A 547 24.75 30.71 -8.77
N ASP A 548 24.18 29.70 -9.41
CA ASP A 548 24.91 28.48 -9.77
C ASP A 548 25.69 28.65 -11.08
N GLY A 549 26.78 27.89 -11.24
CA GLY A 549 27.76 28.08 -12.33
C GLY A 549 27.26 27.71 -13.71
N GLU A 550 26.10 27.07 -13.78
CA GLU A 550 25.40 26.72 -15.03
C GLU A 550 24.40 27.80 -15.48
N SER A 551 24.28 28.92 -14.75
CA SER A 551 23.28 29.96 -15.03
C SER A 551 23.55 30.73 -16.32
N ASP A 552 22.50 30.96 -17.13
CA ASP A 552 22.57 31.81 -18.33
C ASP A 552 22.95 33.26 -17.95
N LEU A 553 24.06 33.76 -18.51
CA LEU A 553 24.60 35.09 -18.21
C LEU A 553 23.66 36.26 -18.53
N THR A 554 22.61 36.02 -19.32
CA THR A 554 21.57 37.02 -19.59
C THR A 554 20.81 37.46 -18.33
N ILE A 555 20.90 36.72 -17.22
CA ILE A 555 20.26 37.08 -15.94
C ILE A 555 20.93 38.24 -15.20
N VAL A 556 22.20 38.52 -15.50
CA VAL A 556 23.02 39.45 -14.72
C VAL A 556 22.50 40.89 -14.76
N PRO A 557 22.17 41.50 -15.93
CA PRO A 557 21.63 42.86 -15.96
C PRO A 557 20.30 43.03 -15.21
N PRO A 558 19.33 42.09 -15.31
CA PRO A 558 18.15 42.09 -14.45
C PRO A 558 18.47 41.98 -12.96
N LEU A 559 19.45 41.16 -12.55
CA LEU A 559 19.86 41.03 -11.15
C LEU A 559 20.44 42.33 -10.61
N ILE A 560 21.27 43.00 -11.40
CA ILE A 560 21.80 44.32 -11.08
C ILE A 560 20.64 45.30 -10.88
N ARG A 561 19.66 45.30 -11.78
CA ARG A 561 18.47 46.14 -11.65
C ARG A 561 17.63 45.82 -10.41
N LEU A 562 17.49 44.54 -10.06
CA LEU A 562 16.82 44.11 -8.83
C LEU A 562 17.56 44.64 -7.59
N LEU A 563 18.90 44.55 -7.58
CA LEU A 563 19.75 45.04 -6.50
C LEU A 563 19.68 46.58 -6.39
N GLU A 564 19.68 47.29 -7.52
CA GLU A 564 19.47 48.74 -7.57
C GLU A 564 18.09 49.13 -7.01
N GLU A 565 17.04 48.36 -7.31
CA GLU A 565 15.71 48.59 -6.74
C GLU A 565 15.66 48.23 -5.25
N CYS A 566 16.41 47.21 -4.79
CA CYS A 566 16.58 46.91 -3.37
C CYS A 566 17.39 47.98 -2.63
N GLN A 567 18.24 48.76 -3.32
CA GLN A 567 18.97 49.89 -2.72
C GLN A 567 18.03 50.97 -2.19
N ALA A 568 16.82 51.07 -2.74
CA ALA A 568 15.78 51.95 -2.23
C ALA A 568 15.21 51.48 -0.87
N LEU A 569 15.41 50.21 -0.51
CA LEU A 569 15.12 49.62 0.80
C LEU A 569 16.36 49.82 1.68
N GLN A 570 16.50 51.02 2.26
CA GLN A 570 17.54 51.31 3.25
C GLN A 570 17.51 50.22 4.34
N ASP A 571 18.68 49.65 4.69
CA ASP A 571 18.89 48.57 5.67
C ASP A 571 18.73 47.10 5.21
N THR A 572 18.63 46.83 3.91
CA THR A 572 18.65 45.44 3.40
C THR A 572 20.05 44.83 3.44
N ARG A 573 20.24 43.75 4.21
CA ARG A 573 21.50 42.98 4.20
C ARG A 573 21.46 41.97 3.06
N ILE A 574 22.47 41.98 2.20
CA ILE A 574 22.56 41.04 1.07
C ILE A 574 23.61 39.99 1.38
N GLN A 575 23.22 38.73 1.24
CA GLN A 575 24.11 37.59 1.18
C GLN A 575 24.15 37.12 -0.28
N LEU A 576 25.33 37.06 -0.90
CA LEU A 576 25.50 36.67 -2.28
C LEU A 576 26.44 35.46 -2.32
N ASP A 577 25.91 34.33 -2.77
CA ASP A 577 26.66 33.08 -2.97
C ASP A 577 26.83 32.82 -4.48
N LEU A 578 28.07 32.96 -4.96
CA LEU A 578 28.42 32.84 -6.37
C LEU A 578 29.22 31.56 -6.56
N ASN A 579 28.60 30.55 -7.16
CA ASN A 579 29.31 29.35 -7.61
C ASN A 579 29.63 29.52 -9.09
N TYR A 580 30.90 29.79 -9.44
CA TYR A 580 31.33 29.91 -10.84
C TYR A 580 32.54 29.02 -11.09
N ALA A 581 32.45 28.14 -12.10
CA ALA A 581 33.52 27.21 -12.49
C ALA A 581 34.08 26.37 -11.30
N GLY A 582 33.21 25.98 -10.36
CA GLY A 582 33.58 25.19 -9.17
C GLY A 582 34.26 25.99 -8.05
N THR A 583 34.31 27.32 -8.15
CA THR A 583 34.74 28.21 -7.07
C THR A 583 33.52 28.88 -6.46
N ILE A 584 33.31 28.67 -5.16
CA ILE A 584 32.22 29.26 -4.40
C ILE A 584 32.74 30.53 -3.70
N ARG A 585 32.11 31.67 -3.96
CA ARG A 585 32.36 32.93 -3.25
C ARG A 585 31.13 33.31 -2.43
N PHE A 586 31.30 33.28 -1.11
CA PHE A 586 30.31 33.78 -0.16
C PHE A 586 30.63 35.23 0.19
N LEU A 587 29.68 36.12 -0.05
CA LEU A 587 29.72 37.52 0.36
C LEU A 587 28.52 37.76 1.28
N THR A 588 28.74 38.26 2.49
CA THR A 588 27.67 38.51 3.48
C THR A 588 27.68 39.98 3.88
N ASP A 589 26.50 40.52 4.19
CA ASP A 589 26.33 41.91 4.63
C ASP A 589 26.90 42.95 3.62
N ILE A 590 26.87 42.64 2.33
CA ILE A 590 27.32 43.58 1.28
C ILE A 590 26.21 44.55 0.90
N SER A 591 26.57 45.77 0.50
CA SER A 591 25.60 46.71 -0.07
C SER A 591 25.10 46.20 -1.43
N SER A 592 23.94 46.64 -1.87
CA SER A 592 23.45 46.29 -3.22
C SER A 592 24.37 46.75 -4.34
N GLN A 593 25.08 47.86 -4.12
CA GLN A 593 26.07 48.39 -5.05
C GLN A 593 27.32 47.51 -5.12
N ASP A 594 27.79 47.02 -3.98
CA ASP A 594 28.91 46.06 -3.92
C ASP A 594 28.50 44.72 -4.54
N ALA A 595 27.28 44.26 -4.29
CA ALA A 595 26.72 43.06 -4.92
C ALA A 595 26.66 43.20 -6.45
N ALA A 596 26.14 44.32 -6.95
CA ALA A 596 26.11 44.61 -8.39
C ALA A 596 27.52 44.70 -8.98
N GLN A 597 28.47 45.30 -8.26
CA GLN A 597 29.86 45.38 -8.69
C GLN A 597 30.53 44.00 -8.74
N HIS A 598 30.29 43.14 -7.75
CA HIS A 598 30.80 41.78 -7.73
C HIS A 598 30.23 40.92 -8.86
N LEU A 599 28.93 41.06 -9.15
CA LEU A 599 28.30 40.44 -10.31
C LEU A 599 28.91 40.95 -11.62
N THR A 600 29.22 42.24 -11.71
CA THR A 600 29.83 42.83 -12.92
C THR A 600 31.31 42.46 -13.09
N GLN A 601 32.04 42.13 -12.02
CA GLN A 601 33.48 41.80 -12.04
C GLN A 601 33.79 40.32 -12.31
N LEU A 602 32.84 39.43 -12.06
CA LEU A 602 32.95 38.00 -12.39
C LEU A 602 32.77 37.73 -13.89
N PHE A 603 32.31 38.73 -14.64
CA PHE A 603 32.11 38.75 -16.08
C PHE A 603 32.90 39.92 -16.70
#